data_AF-A0A6G8J2G7-F1
#
_entry.id   AF-A0A6G8J2G7-F1
#
_cell.length_a   1.000
_cell.length_b   1.000
_cell.length_c   1.000
_cell.angle_alpha   90.00
_cell.angle_beta   90.00
_cell.angle_gamma   90.00
#
_symmetry.space_group_name_H-M   'P 1'
#
loop_
_entity.id
_entity.type
_entity.pdbx_description
1 polymer ?
#
loop_
_entity_poly.entity_id
_entity_poly.type
_entity_poly.pdbx_seq_one_letter_code
_entity_poly.pdbx_strand_id
1 'polypeptide(L)'
;MAERTDLVFHNKVTGGNGTAMKQLISRLIDHFGMAYTSHILDQVKTLGFQRATTTSISLGIDDLFTRSSKGWLVQDAEQQSLI
;
A
#
# COMPACT_ATOMS: atom_id res chain seq x y z
N MET A 1 -36.25 -11.59 -3.67
CA MET A 1 -35.76 -10.43 -4.44
C MET A 1 -34.25 -10.44 -4.32
N ALA A 2 -33.54 -11.05 -5.27
CA ALA A 2 -32.08 -11.19 -5.22
C ALA A 2 -31.45 -10.03 -5.99
N GLU A 3 -31.00 -9.02 -5.26
CA GLU A 3 -30.37 -7.84 -5.85
C GLU A 3 -28.91 -8.18 -6.22
N ARG A 4 -28.69 -8.25 -7.53
CA ARG A 4 -27.42 -8.21 -8.27
C ARG A 4 -26.13 -8.42 -7.47
N THR A 5 -25.54 -9.59 -7.68
CA THR A 5 -24.14 -9.93 -7.41
C THR A 5 -23.21 -9.05 -8.26
N ASP A 6 -23.09 -7.77 -7.91
CA ASP A 6 -22.11 -6.87 -8.52
C ASP A 6 -20.75 -7.23 -7.89
N LEU A 7 -20.06 -8.19 -8.50
CA LEU A 7 -18.64 -8.43 -8.21
C LEU A 7 -17.87 -7.18 -8.64
N VAL A 8 -17.80 -6.20 -7.73
CA VAL A 8 -17.20 -4.88 -7.98
C VAL A 8 -15.72 -5.07 -8.28
N PHE A 9 -15.40 -5.11 -9.57
CA PHE A 9 -14.05 -5.25 -10.08
C PHE A 9 -13.16 -4.11 -9.53
N HIS A 10 -12.14 -4.46 -8.75
CA HIS A 10 -11.16 -3.51 -8.21
C HIS A 10 -9.97 -3.39 -9.16
N ASN A 11 -10.02 -2.41 -10.06
CA ASN A 11 -8.91 -2.08 -10.96
C ASN A 11 -8.11 -0.87 -10.48
N LYS A 12 -7.54 -0.95 -9.27
CA LYS A 12 -6.73 0.14 -8.70
C LYS A 12 -5.55 -0.42 -7.92
N VAL A 13 -4.45 0.32 -7.91
CA VAL A 13 -3.29 0.03 -7.06
C VAL A 13 -3.73 0.08 -5.59
N THR A 14 -3.59 -1.05 -4.90
CA THR A 14 -4.06 -1.24 -3.53
C THR A 14 -3.05 -0.79 -2.45
N GLY A 15 -1.79 -0.54 -2.83
CA GLY A 15 -0.65 -0.46 -1.91
C GLY A 15 -0.34 0.90 -1.26
N GLY A 16 -1.03 1.99 -1.60
CA GLY A 16 -0.55 3.35 -1.25
C GLY A 16 -0.79 3.83 0.18
N ASN A 17 -1.88 3.45 0.85
CA ASN A 17 -2.23 4.00 2.18
C ASN A 17 -3.11 3.06 3.04
N GLY A 18 -3.25 1.79 2.65
CA GLY A 18 -4.19 0.83 3.30
C GLY A 18 -5.68 1.19 3.19
N THR A 19 -6.03 2.43 2.83
CA THR A 19 -7.42 2.93 2.71
C THR A 19 -8.23 2.16 1.68
N ALA A 20 -7.63 1.84 0.53
CA ALA A 20 -8.28 1.04 -0.51
C ALA A 20 -8.62 -0.37 0.01
N MET A 21 -7.72 -1.00 0.77
CA MET A 21 -7.94 -2.33 1.33
C MET A 21 -9.04 -2.30 2.42
N LYS A 22 -9.05 -1.27 3.27
CA LYS A 22 -10.13 -1.07 4.26
C LYS A 22 -11.50 -0.91 3.59
N GLN A 23 -11.58 -0.10 2.52
CA GLN A 23 -12.82 0.09 1.76
C GLN A 23 -13.27 -1.22 1.07
N LEU A 24 -12.34 -2.01 0.54
CA LEU A 24 -12.65 -3.32 -0.03
C LEU A 24 -13.21 -4.28 1.03
N ILE A 25 -12.57 -4.34 2.21
CA ILE A 25 -13.03 -5.16 3.33
C ILE A 25 -14.44 -4.75 3.76
N SER A 26 -14.70 -3.45 3.94
CA SER A 26 -16.03 -2.96 4.30
C SER A 26 -17.09 -3.40 3.30
N ARG A 27 -16.84 -3.25 1.98
CA ARG A 27 -17.79 -3.70 0.95
C ARG A 27 -18.04 -5.21 0.97
N LEU A 28 -17.00 -6.00 1.23
CA LEU A 28 -17.14 -7.46 1.34
C LEU A 28 -17.99 -7.83 2.56
N ILE A 29 -17.78 -7.17 3.70
CA ILE A 29 -18.60 -7.39 4.90
C ILE A 29 -20.05 -6.99 4.63
N ASP A 30 -20.29 -5.84 4.00
CA ASP A 30 -21.64 -5.34 3.72
C ASP A 30 -22.40 -6.28 2.76
N HIS A 31 -21.71 -6.95 1.83
CA HIS A 31 -22.36 -7.81 0.83
C HIS A 31 -22.45 -9.28 1.24
N PHE A 32 -21.42 -9.83 1.89
CA PHE A 32 -21.31 -11.26 2.19
C PHE A 32 -21.38 -11.60 3.68
N GLY A 33 -21.35 -10.61 4.56
CA GLY A 33 -21.22 -10.79 6.00
C GLY A 33 -19.81 -11.20 6.43
N MET A 34 -19.57 -11.21 7.75
CA MET A 34 -18.21 -11.39 8.30
C MET A 34 -17.58 -12.76 7.99
N ALA A 35 -18.34 -13.86 8.14
CA ALA A 35 -17.80 -15.22 8.05
C ALA A 35 -17.35 -15.58 6.63
N TYR A 36 -18.09 -15.15 5.60
CA TYR A 36 -17.68 -15.40 4.22
C TYR A 36 -16.57 -14.42 3.77
N THR A 37 -16.61 -13.18 4.28
CA THR A 37 -15.53 -12.22 4.03
C THR A 37 -14.19 -12.72 4.55
N SER A 38 -14.11 -13.36 5.72
CA SER A 38 -12.84 -13.88 6.24
C SER A 38 -12.20 -14.90 5.30
N HIS A 39 -13.00 -15.79 4.70
CA HIS A 39 -12.50 -16.77 3.72
C HIS A 39 -11.92 -16.09 2.47
N ILE A 40 -12.53 -15.00 1.99
CA ILE A 40 -12.00 -14.21 0.87
C ILE A 40 -10.69 -13.52 1.29
N LEU A 41 -10.64 -12.96 2.49
CA LEU A 41 -9.44 -12.28 3.00
C LEU A 41 -8.26 -13.23 3.20
N ASP A 42 -8.50 -14.49 3.55
CA ASP A 42 -7.44 -15.49 3.61
C ASP A 42 -6.79 -15.75 2.24
N GLN A 43 -7.58 -15.76 1.16
CA GLN A 43 -7.05 -15.88 -0.20
C GLN A 43 -6.25 -14.63 -0.60
N VAL A 44 -6.75 -13.44 -0.28
CA VAL A 44 -6.04 -12.18 -0.54
C VAL A 44 -4.71 -12.13 0.21
N LYS A 45 -4.66 -12.64 1.45
CA LYS A 45 -3.44 -12.74 2.26
C LYS A 45 -2.41 -13.65 1.62
N THR A 46 -2.82 -14.86 1.21
CA THR A 46 -1.94 -15.82 0.53
C THR A 46 -1.38 -15.23 -0.76
N LEU A 47 -2.23 -14.61 -1.57
CA LEU A 47 -1.81 -13.94 -2.81
C LEU A 47 -0.84 -12.78 -2.51
N GLY A 48 -1.13 -11.97 -1.49
CA GLY A 48 -0.29 -10.86 -1.06
C GLY A 48 1.12 -11.32 -0.68
N PHE A 49 1.23 -12.39 0.11
CA PHE A 49 2.54 -12.95 0.45
C PHE A 49 3.27 -13.53 -0.75
N GLN A 50 2.58 -14.32 -1.58
CA GLN A 50 3.20 -14.89 -2.79
C GLN A 50 3.74 -13.78 -3.71
N ARG A 51 2.95 -12.72 -3.91
CA ARG A 51 3.38 -11.57 -4.73
C ARG A 51 4.49 -10.78 -4.07
N ALA A 52 4.45 -10.54 -2.76
CA ALA A 52 5.54 -9.86 -2.05
C ALA A 52 6.87 -10.62 -2.18
N THR A 53 6.84 -11.95 -2.07
CA THR A 53 8.02 -12.80 -2.26
C THR A 53 8.48 -12.84 -3.72
N THR A 54 7.56 -12.96 -4.68
CA THR A 54 7.91 -13.06 -6.11
C THR A 54 8.41 -11.74 -6.69
N THR A 55 7.77 -10.63 -6.32
CA THR A 55 8.20 -9.28 -6.72
C THR A 55 9.53 -8.91 -6.08
N SER A 56 9.92 -9.58 -4.98
CA SER A 56 11.24 -9.48 -4.33
C SER A 56 11.75 -8.04 -4.25
N ILE A 57 10.98 -7.17 -3.59
CA ILE A 57 11.41 -5.79 -3.33
C ILE A 57 12.60 -5.86 -2.38
N SER A 58 13.79 -5.57 -2.90
CA SER A 58 15.02 -5.41 -2.13
C SER A 58 15.24 -3.92 -1.86
N LEU A 59 15.99 -3.62 -0.79
CA LEU A 59 16.44 -2.27 -0.47
C LEU A 59 17.96 -2.25 -0.48
N GLY A 60 18.54 -1.70 -1.54
CA GLY A 60 19.95 -1.40 -1.67
C GLY A 60 20.29 0.02 -1.22
N ILE A 61 21.59 0.33 -1.13
CA ILE A 61 22.07 1.69 -0.84
C ILE A 61 21.68 2.65 -1.98
N ASP A 62 21.61 2.15 -3.22
CA ASP A 62 21.22 2.94 -4.40
C ASP A 62 19.74 3.33 -4.41
N ASP A 63 18.88 2.64 -3.64
CA ASP A 63 17.46 2.99 -3.48
C ASP A 63 17.28 4.16 -2.50
N LEU A 64 18.32 4.50 -1.73
CA LEU A 64 18.30 5.65 -0.83
C LEU A 64 18.52 6.93 -1.64
N PHE A 65 17.44 7.61 -1.97
CA PHE A 65 17.51 8.90 -2.65
C PHE A 65 18.15 9.95 -1.74
N THR A 66 19.44 10.22 -1.94
CA THR A 66 20.09 11.39 -1.33
C THR A 66 19.63 12.62 -2.11
N ARG A 67 18.83 13.48 -1.47
CA ARG A 67 18.37 14.72 -2.08
C ARG A 67 19.60 15.54 -2.49
N SER A 68 19.77 15.78 -3.78
CA SER A 68 20.93 16.49 -4.36
C SER A 68 21.19 17.87 -3.73
N SER A 69 20.14 18.49 -3.18
CA SER A 69 20.22 19.77 -2.48
C SER A 69 20.83 19.71 -1.08
N LYS A 70 21.16 18.52 -0.54
CA LYS A 70 21.70 18.39 0.82
C LYS A 70 23.02 19.16 1.00
N GLY A 71 23.89 19.19 -0.02
CA GLY A 71 25.15 19.95 0.04
C GLY A 71 24.93 21.45 0.17
N TRP A 72 24.04 22.01 -0.65
CA TRP A 72 23.68 23.43 -0.58
C TRP A 72 23.00 23.79 0.75
N LEU A 73 22.12 22.91 1.25
CA LEU A 73 21.36 23.14 2.48
C LEU A 73 22.24 23.03 3.74
N VAL A 74 23.26 22.17 3.72
CA VAL A 74 24.27 22.09 4.79
C VAL A 74 25.15 23.34 4.78
N GLN A 75 25.61 23.77 3.60
CA GLN A 75 26.45 24.95 3.48
C GLN A 75 25.71 26.22 3.93
N ASP A 76 24.45 26.39 3.54
CA ASP A 76 23.59 27.48 4.00
C ASP A 76 23.40 27.46 5.53
N ALA A 77 23.13 26.29 6.13
CA ALA A 77 22.95 26.16 7.57
C ALA A 77 24.25 26.44 8.37
N GLU A 78 25.40 25.98 7.88
CA GLU A 78 26.71 26.27 8.49
C GLU A 78 27.03 27.77 8.42
N GLN A 79 26.70 28.42 7.31
CA GLN A 79 26.96 29.85 7.10
C GLN A 79 26.01 30.75 7.90
N GLN A 80 24.76 30.32 8.14
CA GLN A 80 23.84 30.98 9.06
C GLN A 80 24.23 30.80 10.53
N SER A 81 24.97 29.74 10.89
CA SER A 81 25.47 29.53 12.27
C SER A 81 26.69 30.37 12.63
N LEU A 82 27.34 30.96 11.62
CA LEU A 82 28.52 31.83 11.76
C LEU A 82 28.14 33.32 11.87
N ILE A 83 26.84 33.64 11.91
CA ILE A 83 26.26 34.97 12.14
C ILE A 83 25.64 35.00 13.53
#